data_AF-A0A6P0XA34-F1
#
_entry.id   AF-A0A6P0XA34-F1
#
_cell.length_a   1.000
_cell.length_b   1.000
_cell.length_c   1.000
_cell.angle_alpha   90.00
_cell.angle_beta   90.00
_cell.angle_gamma   90.00
#
_symmetry.space_group_name_H-M   'P 1'
#
loop_
_entity.id
_entity.type
_entity.pdbx_description
1 polymer ?
#
loop_
_entity_poly.entity_id
_entity_poly.type
_entity_poly.pdbx_seq_one_letter_code
_entity_poly.pdbx_strand_id
1 'polypeptide(L)'
;MPYSLFPIPYSLFSVHFTNNESCELYCSILVIGSSAEMVVLFPNQWTAVEDIMRVEAQQILRVPEVGKDNFSFVTQGPPGVLELLIIASSKPLRNTLQALRRIASRQGTRSGPIAAKEPEDIIGSLLDDLDTQERGNSSIHRFDLTQLAVMSISLEVV
;
A
#
# COMPACT_ATOMS: atom_id res chain seq x y z
N MET A 1 -7.97 14.24 -43.85
CA MET A 1 -7.32 13.06 -43.25
C MET A 1 -7.76 12.97 -41.80
N PRO A 2 -8.66 12.06 -41.38
CA PRO A 2 -8.98 11.93 -39.97
C PRO A 2 -7.96 10.99 -39.33
N TYR A 3 -7.26 11.47 -38.30
CA TYR A 3 -6.49 10.63 -37.41
C TYR A 3 -7.46 9.74 -36.62
N SER A 4 -7.43 8.45 -36.86
CA SER A 4 -8.05 7.45 -35.99
C SER A 4 -7.26 7.40 -34.68
N LEU A 5 -7.74 8.11 -33.66
CA LEU A 5 -7.40 7.88 -32.26
C LEU A 5 -7.89 6.49 -31.90
N PHE A 6 -7.02 5.48 -32.00
CA PHE A 6 -7.25 4.23 -31.26
C PHE A 6 -7.26 4.62 -29.77
N PRO A 7 -8.37 4.42 -29.03
CA PRO A 7 -8.31 4.56 -27.58
C PRO A 7 -7.36 3.48 -27.09
N ILE A 8 -6.30 3.87 -26.39
CA ILE A 8 -5.50 2.91 -25.64
C ILE A 8 -6.48 2.23 -24.67
N PRO A 9 -6.64 0.89 -24.71
CA PRO A 9 -7.53 0.22 -23.79
C PRO A 9 -6.98 0.42 -22.38
N TYR A 10 -7.77 1.08 -21.54
CA TYR A 10 -7.47 1.25 -20.13
C TYR A 10 -8.35 0.29 -19.35
N SER A 11 -7.74 -0.53 -18.50
CA SER A 11 -8.50 -1.39 -17.60
C SER A 11 -8.54 -0.75 -16.21
N LEU A 12 -9.75 -0.65 -15.66
CA LEU A 12 -9.94 -0.25 -14.27
C LEU A 12 -9.81 -1.47 -13.39
N PHE A 13 -9.17 -1.31 -12.23
CA PHE A 13 -9.16 -2.33 -11.21
C PHE A 13 -9.44 -1.73 -9.83
N SER A 14 -9.87 -2.61 -8.91
CA SER A 14 -10.12 -2.29 -7.52
C SER A 14 -9.65 -3.45 -6.66
N VAL A 15 -9.18 -3.13 -5.46
CA VAL A 15 -8.75 -4.13 -4.47
C VAL A 15 -9.83 -4.29 -3.41
N HIS A 16 -10.21 -5.54 -3.14
CA HIS A 16 -11.09 -5.92 -2.05
C HIS A 16 -10.31 -6.81 -1.08
N PHE A 17 -10.04 -6.31 0.12
CA PHE A 17 -9.39 -7.04 1.19
C PHE A 17 -10.40 -7.32 2.29
N THR A 18 -10.49 -8.57 2.75
CA THR A 18 -11.40 -8.96 3.84
C THR A 18 -10.58 -9.45 5.01
N ASN A 19 -10.74 -8.81 6.17
CA ASN A 19 -10.16 -9.28 7.41
C ASN A 19 -11.03 -10.42 8.00
N ASN A 20 -10.66 -11.68 7.77
CA ASN A 20 -11.38 -12.82 8.34
C ASN A 20 -10.96 -13.18 9.78
N GLU A 21 -10.04 -12.43 10.37
CA GLU A 21 -9.60 -12.64 11.75
C GLU A 21 -10.61 -12.10 12.78
N SER A 22 -10.43 -12.52 14.03
CA SER A 22 -11.22 -12.02 15.17
C SER A 22 -10.67 -10.72 15.78
N CYS A 23 -9.56 -10.20 15.27
CA CYS A 23 -8.91 -8.97 15.73
C CYS A 23 -8.76 -7.96 14.58
N GLU A 24 -8.47 -6.69 14.93
CA GLU A 24 -8.08 -5.69 13.95
C GLU A 24 -6.73 -6.02 13.29
N LEU A 25 -6.60 -5.64 12.02
CA LEU A 25 -5.34 -5.71 11.27
C LEU A 25 -4.94 -4.33 10.78
N TYR A 26 -3.64 -4.11 10.63
CA TYR A 26 -3.05 -2.94 10.02
C TYR A 26 -2.60 -3.29 8.61
N CYS A 27 -3.27 -2.73 7.61
CA CYS A 27 -3.09 -3.08 6.22
C CYS A 27 -2.37 -1.96 5.43
N SER A 28 -1.50 -2.36 4.51
CA SER A 28 -0.91 -1.51 3.48
C SER A 28 -1.08 -2.20 2.13
N ILE A 29 -1.44 -1.43 1.10
CA ILE A 29 -1.57 -1.93 -0.27
C ILE A 29 -0.68 -1.09 -1.16
N LEU A 30 0.23 -1.75 -1.85
CA LEU A 30 1.29 -1.15 -2.65
C LEU A 30 1.24 -1.75 -4.04
N VAL A 31 1.61 -0.98 -5.03
CA VAL A 31 1.84 -1.44 -6.40
C VAL A 31 3.28 -1.14 -6.79
N ILE A 32 3.93 -2.13 -7.39
CA ILE A 32 5.26 -1.98 -7.99
C ILE A 32 5.09 -2.18 -9.49
N GLY A 33 5.42 -1.15 -10.27
CA GLY A 33 5.34 -1.22 -11.72
C GLY A 33 6.62 -1.71 -12.37
N SER A 34 6.56 -1.88 -13.69
CA SER A 34 7.66 -2.45 -14.49
C SER A 34 8.93 -1.60 -14.51
N SER A 35 8.85 -0.31 -14.16
CA SER A 35 10.02 0.57 -14.00
C SER A 35 10.52 0.65 -12.56
N ALA A 36 10.12 -0.32 -11.71
CA ALA A 36 10.40 -0.38 -10.28
C ALA A 36 9.86 0.82 -9.48
N GLU A 37 8.88 1.53 -10.04
CA GLU A 37 8.14 2.57 -9.35
C GLU A 37 7.18 1.95 -8.33
N MET A 38 7.25 2.42 -7.08
CA MET A 38 6.35 1.98 -6.02
C MET A 38 5.28 3.04 -5.80
N VAL A 39 4.01 2.63 -5.80
CA VAL A 39 2.86 3.48 -5.52
C VAL A 39 2.07 2.89 -4.37
N VAL A 40 1.85 3.68 -3.33
CA VAL A 40 1.06 3.29 -2.17
C VAL A 40 -0.40 3.59 -2.48
N LEU A 41 -1.21 2.54 -2.56
CA LEU A 41 -2.64 2.59 -2.84
C LEU A 41 -3.48 2.75 -1.57
N PHE A 42 -3.02 2.15 -0.47
CA PHE A 42 -3.62 2.25 0.86
C PHE A 42 -2.51 2.24 1.93
N PRO A 43 -2.58 3.08 2.97
CA PRO A 43 -3.63 4.09 3.23
C PRO A 43 -3.63 5.20 2.18
N ASN A 44 -4.74 5.96 2.08
CA ASN A 44 -4.93 6.99 1.07
C ASN A 44 -5.55 8.29 1.65
N GLN A 45 -5.56 8.43 2.98
CA GLN A 45 -6.06 9.62 3.69
C GLN A 45 -4.98 10.19 4.62
N TRP A 46 -4.14 11.08 4.10
CA TRP A 46 -2.90 11.49 4.77
C TRP A 46 -3.10 12.50 5.90
N THR A 47 -4.23 13.20 5.91
CA THR A 47 -4.56 14.23 6.93
C THR A 47 -5.40 13.70 8.09
N ALA A 48 -5.88 12.46 8.04
CA ALA A 48 -6.67 11.89 9.13
C ALA A 48 -5.77 11.62 10.35
N VAL A 49 -6.33 11.79 11.55
CA VAL A 49 -5.56 11.94 12.79
C VAL A 49 -4.93 10.61 13.21
N GLU A 50 -5.69 9.50 13.24
CA GLU A 50 -5.19 8.15 13.59
C GLU A 50 -5.94 7.02 12.83
N ASP A 51 -5.39 5.81 12.86
CA ASP A 51 -6.01 4.54 12.38
C ASP A 51 -6.34 4.40 10.89
N ILE A 52 -5.73 5.19 10.01
CA ILE A 52 -5.98 5.10 8.56
C ILE A 52 -5.54 3.79 7.89
N MET A 53 -4.75 2.97 8.58
CA MET A 53 -4.34 1.64 8.13
C MET A 53 -5.17 0.51 8.77
N ARG A 54 -6.00 0.84 9.76
CA ARG A 54 -6.73 -0.15 10.55
C ARG A 54 -7.90 -0.70 9.74
N VAL A 55 -8.02 -2.02 9.76
CA VAL A 55 -9.15 -2.78 9.22
C VAL A 55 -9.69 -3.61 10.39
N GLU A 56 -10.91 -3.29 10.81
CA GLU A 56 -11.55 -3.98 11.93
C GLU A 56 -11.76 -5.48 11.64
N ALA A 57 -11.97 -6.27 12.69
CA ALA A 57 -12.34 -7.67 12.54
C ALA A 57 -13.57 -7.81 11.64
N GLN A 58 -13.53 -8.76 10.69
CA GLN A 58 -14.62 -9.03 9.73
C GLN A 58 -14.92 -7.88 8.75
N GLN A 59 -14.11 -6.81 8.73
CA GLN A 59 -14.32 -5.68 7.83
C GLN A 59 -13.79 -6.00 6.41
N ILE A 60 -14.51 -5.49 5.41
CA ILE A 60 -14.07 -5.45 4.02
C ILE A 60 -13.50 -4.05 3.73
N LEU A 61 -12.22 -3.99 3.45
CA LEU A 61 -11.55 -2.81 2.89
C LEU A 61 -11.71 -2.83 1.36
N ARG A 62 -12.17 -1.70 0.80
CA ARG A 62 -12.30 -1.50 -0.65
C ARG A 62 -11.45 -0.32 -1.06
N VAL A 63 -10.61 -0.49 -2.08
CA VAL A 63 -9.72 0.56 -2.57
C VAL A 63 -9.77 0.58 -4.11
N PRO A 64 -10.22 1.68 -4.74
CA PRO A 64 -10.91 2.83 -4.13
C PRO A 64 -12.28 2.47 -3.53
N GLU A 65 -12.71 3.21 -2.52
CA GLU A 65 -14.06 3.13 -1.97
C GLU A 65 -15.03 4.02 -2.79
N VAL A 66 -15.96 3.38 -3.51
CA VAL A 66 -16.92 4.06 -4.41
C VAL A 66 -17.76 5.08 -3.62
N GLY A 67 -17.79 6.32 -4.12
CA GLY A 67 -18.55 7.42 -3.51
C GLY A 67 -17.81 8.18 -2.40
N LYS A 68 -16.64 7.70 -1.98
CA LYS A 68 -15.77 8.36 -0.98
C LYS A 68 -14.44 8.78 -1.58
N ASP A 69 -13.83 7.90 -2.37
CA ASP A 69 -12.55 8.16 -3.02
C ASP A 69 -12.76 8.80 -4.39
N ASN A 70 -12.07 9.92 -4.63
CA ASN A 70 -12.14 10.69 -5.88
C ASN A 70 -11.05 10.27 -6.89
N PHE A 71 -10.56 9.04 -6.80
CA PHE A 71 -9.55 8.50 -7.70
C PHE A 71 -9.95 7.09 -8.19
N SER A 72 -9.34 6.64 -9.27
CA SER A 72 -9.50 5.29 -9.80
C SER A 72 -8.15 4.73 -10.19
N PHE A 73 -8.00 3.41 -10.10
CA PHE A 73 -6.80 2.75 -10.61
C PHE A 73 -6.99 2.37 -12.06
N VAL A 74 -6.02 2.78 -12.88
CA VAL A 74 -6.05 2.59 -14.32
C VAL A 74 -4.75 1.90 -14.70
N THR A 75 -4.83 0.73 -15.32
CA THR A 75 -3.66 0.16 -15.99
C THR A 75 -3.49 0.85 -17.34
N GLN A 76 -2.32 1.46 -17.55
CA GLN A 76 -1.94 2.11 -18.79
C GLN A 76 -0.59 1.54 -19.22
N GLY A 77 -0.34 1.47 -20.53
CA GLY A 77 0.92 0.95 -21.06
C GLY A 77 2.16 1.69 -20.54
N PRO A 78 3.37 1.13 -20.76
CA PRO A 78 3.67 0.02 -21.66
C PRO A 78 3.22 -1.35 -21.12
N PRO A 79 3.01 -2.35 -22.00
CA PRO A 79 2.78 -3.73 -21.57
C PRO A 79 3.88 -4.21 -20.63
N GLY A 80 3.51 -4.94 -19.59
CA GLY A 80 4.43 -5.36 -18.55
C GLY A 80 3.73 -5.98 -17.36
N VAL A 81 4.52 -6.34 -16.35
CA VAL A 81 4.02 -6.90 -15.10
C VAL A 81 3.91 -5.79 -14.07
N LEU A 82 2.73 -5.69 -13.48
CA LEU A 82 2.45 -4.88 -12.31
C LEU A 82 2.34 -5.84 -11.11
N GLU A 83 3.05 -5.57 -10.03
CA GLU A 83 2.96 -6.38 -8.80
C GLU A 83 2.16 -5.62 -7.74
N LEU A 84 1.03 -6.19 -7.31
CA LEU A 84 0.25 -5.71 -6.19
C LEU A 84 0.72 -6.43 -4.92
N LEU A 85 1.27 -5.69 -3.97
CA LEU A 85 1.72 -6.18 -2.68
C LEU A 85 0.75 -5.73 -1.58
N ILE A 86 0.15 -6.69 -0.90
CA ILE A 86 -0.75 -6.46 0.24
C ILE A 86 -0.05 -6.97 1.49
N ILE A 87 0.11 -6.07 2.46
CA ILE A 87 0.73 -6.35 3.75
C ILE A 87 -0.34 -6.18 4.81
N ALA A 88 -0.49 -7.18 5.67
CA ALA A 88 -1.38 -7.11 6.82
C ALA A 88 -0.60 -7.53 8.08
N SER A 89 -0.71 -6.72 9.14
CA SER A 89 -0.05 -6.94 10.42
C SER A 89 -1.07 -6.95 11.54
N SER A 90 -0.94 -7.87 12.51
CA SER A 90 -1.72 -7.82 13.75
C SER A 90 -1.17 -6.79 14.76
N LYS A 91 -0.06 -6.11 14.42
CA LYS A 91 0.52 -5.00 15.19
C LYS A 91 0.49 -3.69 14.40
N PRO A 92 0.34 -2.54 15.08
CA PRO A 92 0.39 -1.23 14.44
C PRO A 92 1.68 -0.99 13.63
N LEU A 93 1.55 -0.64 12.35
CA LEU A 93 2.66 -0.26 11.46
C LEU A 93 3.00 1.24 11.59
N ARG A 94 3.41 1.65 12.80
CA ARG A 94 3.53 3.09 13.16
C ARG A 94 4.66 3.79 12.42
N ASN A 95 5.83 3.16 12.35
CA ASN A 95 7.01 3.73 11.69
C ASN A 95 6.73 3.82 10.18
N THR A 96 6.16 2.77 9.61
CA THR A 96 5.74 2.72 8.19
C THR A 96 4.76 3.84 7.88
N LEU A 97 3.71 4.01 8.69
CA LEU A 97 2.72 5.06 8.51
C LEU A 97 3.34 6.46 8.59
N GLN A 98 4.29 6.65 9.50
CA GLN A 98 5.00 7.93 9.63
C GLN A 98 5.86 8.23 8.40
N ALA A 99 6.57 7.25 7.84
CA ALA A 99 7.31 7.40 6.59
C ALA A 99 6.38 7.75 5.43
N LEU A 100 5.26 7.04 5.28
CA LEU A 100 4.26 7.32 4.24
C LEU A 100 3.68 8.74 4.34
N ARG A 101 3.31 9.17 5.56
CA ARG A 101 2.83 10.54 5.81
C ARG A 101 3.89 11.60 5.47
N ARG A 102 5.17 11.32 5.72
CA ARG A 102 6.28 12.22 5.39
C ARG A 102 6.41 12.37 3.87
N ILE A 103 6.30 11.27 3.12
CA ILE A 103 6.30 11.27 1.65
C ILE A 103 5.11 12.08 1.12
N ALA A 104 3.89 11.80 1.61
CA ALA A 104 2.69 12.52 1.20
C ALA A 104 2.79 14.03 1.47
N SER A 105 3.32 14.41 2.64
CA SER A 105 3.53 15.80 3.04
C SER A 105 4.53 16.52 2.13
N ARG A 106 5.66 15.87 1.79
CA ARG A 106 6.66 16.42 0.84
C ARG A 106 6.06 16.64 -0.55
N GLN A 107 5.08 15.82 -0.94
CA GLN A 107 4.37 15.91 -2.22
C GLN A 107 3.15 16.85 -2.18
N GLY A 108 2.83 17.43 -1.02
CA GLY A 108 1.61 18.24 -0.84
C GLY A 108 0.30 17.46 -1.03
N THR A 109 0.36 16.12 -0.99
CA THR A 109 -0.80 15.24 -1.23
C THR A 109 -1.56 15.02 0.07
N ARG A 110 -2.83 15.44 0.09
CA ARG A 110 -3.70 15.30 1.28
C ARG A 110 -4.51 14.00 1.30
N SER A 111 -4.82 13.47 0.12
CA SER A 111 -5.55 12.21 -0.07
C SER A 111 -5.23 11.61 -1.44
N GLY A 112 -5.45 10.31 -1.58
CA GLY A 112 -5.19 9.53 -2.78
C GLY A 112 -3.85 8.79 -2.73
N PRO A 113 -3.56 7.99 -3.77
CA PRO A 113 -2.32 7.25 -3.87
C PRO A 113 -1.10 8.16 -3.92
N ILE A 114 0.03 7.69 -3.41
CA ILE A 114 1.30 8.41 -3.45
C ILE A 114 2.38 7.57 -4.13
N ALA A 115 3.16 8.18 -5.01
CA ALA A 115 4.35 7.55 -5.56
C ALA A 115 5.48 7.65 -4.53
N ALA A 116 6.06 6.52 -4.13
CA ALA A 116 7.22 6.46 -3.27
C ALA A 116 8.48 6.72 -4.10
N LYS A 117 9.02 7.93 -4.01
CA LYS A 117 10.28 8.30 -4.68
C LYS A 117 11.52 7.66 -4.04
N GLU A 118 11.40 7.30 -2.76
CA GLU A 118 12.43 6.69 -1.91
C GLU A 118 11.80 5.43 -1.27
N PRO A 119 11.57 4.34 -2.04
CA PRO A 119 10.92 3.13 -1.54
C PRO A 119 11.69 2.45 -0.40
N GLU A 120 13.01 2.63 -0.34
CA GLU A 120 13.89 2.15 0.72
C GLU A 120 13.50 2.67 2.12
N ASP A 121 13.02 3.91 2.22
CA ASP A 121 12.57 4.50 3.49
C ASP A 121 11.33 3.80 4.03
N ILE A 122 10.42 3.39 3.13
CA ILE A 122 9.21 2.65 3.48
C ILE A 122 9.58 1.25 3.95
N ILE A 123 10.48 0.57 3.23
CA ILE A 123 10.93 -0.78 3.56
C ILE A 123 11.67 -0.77 4.90
N GLY A 124 12.58 0.18 5.13
CA GLY A 124 13.29 0.32 6.40
C GLY A 124 12.33 0.52 7.58
N SER A 125 11.34 1.40 7.41
CA SER A 125 10.33 1.66 8.44
C SER A 125 9.42 0.44 8.71
N LEU A 126 9.15 -0.37 7.68
CA LEU A 126 8.42 -1.63 7.83
C LEU A 126 9.25 -2.66 8.61
N LEU A 127 10.55 -2.77 8.33
CA LEU A 127 11.43 -3.65 9.09
C LEU A 127 11.53 -3.20 10.56
N ASP A 128 11.58 -1.90 10.82
CA ASP A 128 11.58 -1.34 12.18
C ASP A 128 10.27 -1.65 12.93
N ASP A 129 9.12 -1.65 12.25
CA ASP A 129 7.84 -2.06 12.85
C ASP A 129 7.79 -3.57 13.19
N LEU A 130 8.58 -4.39 12.49
CA LEU A 130 8.67 -5.84 12.70
C LEU A 130 9.74 -6.23 13.70
N ASP A 131 10.67 -5.34 14.03
CA ASP A 131 11.72 -5.60 15.01
C ASP A 131 11.12 -5.63 16.42
N THR A 132 11.23 -6.80 17.06
CA THR A 132 10.86 -6.96 18.46
C THR A 132 12.08 -6.63 19.31
N GLN A 133 12.25 -5.35 19.63
CA GLN A 133 13.33 -4.88 20.50
C GLN A 133 13.09 -5.37 21.95
N GLU A 134 13.46 -6.63 22.24
CA GLU A 134 13.61 -7.09 23.61
C GLU A 134 14.76 -6.29 24.24
N ARG A 135 14.48 -5.57 25.33
CA ARG A 135 15.47 -4.77 26.07
C ARG A 135 16.57 -5.69 26.63
N GLY A 136 17.57 -5.99 25.82
CA GLY A 136 18.65 -6.91 26.16
C GLY A 136 19.78 -6.87 25.13
N ASN A 137 20.65 -5.86 25.26
CA ASN A 137 22.04 -5.73 24.78
C ASN A 137 22.57 -6.68 23.67
N SER A 138 21.83 -6.90 22.58
CA SER A 138 22.29 -7.71 21.46
C SER A 138 21.99 -7.00 20.15
N SER A 139 23.01 -6.85 19.31
CA SER A 139 22.95 -6.21 17.98
C SER A 139 22.20 -7.07 16.93
N ILE A 140 21.33 -7.98 17.38
CA ILE A 140 20.63 -8.96 16.56
C ILE A 140 19.18 -8.51 16.47
N HIS A 141 18.78 -8.08 15.28
CA HIS A 141 17.39 -7.72 15.00
C HIS A 141 16.57 -9.01 14.92
N ARG A 142 15.48 -9.10 15.67
CA ARG A 142 14.58 -10.26 15.64
C ARG A 142 13.26 -9.81 15.08
N PHE A 143 13.01 -10.21 13.83
CA PHE A 143 11.74 -9.94 13.15
C PHE A 143 10.69 -10.96 13.56
N ASP A 144 9.59 -10.49 14.15
CA ASP A 144 8.43 -11.32 14.45
C ASP A 144 7.49 -11.38 13.24
N LEU A 145 7.83 -12.25 12.29
CA LEU A 145 7.04 -12.46 11.08
C LEU A 145 5.75 -13.26 11.33
N THR A 146 5.52 -13.77 12.54
CA THR A 146 4.31 -14.55 12.85
C THR A 146 3.04 -13.71 12.85
N GLN A 147 3.20 -12.39 12.94
CA GLN A 147 2.13 -11.40 12.98
C GLN A 147 1.95 -10.69 11.65
N LEU A 148 2.69 -11.11 10.62
CA LEU A 148 2.69 -10.51 9.30
C LEU A 148 2.16 -11.53 8.29
N ALA A 149 1.16 -11.10 7.53
CA ALA A 149 0.74 -11.77 6.31
C ALA A 149 1.07 -10.87 5.11
N VAL A 150 1.70 -11.45 4.10
CA VAL A 150 2.04 -10.75 2.85
C VAL A 150 1.50 -11.54 1.69
N MET A 151 0.78 -10.86 0.79
CA MET A 151 0.29 -11.43 -0.46
C MET A 151 0.80 -10.59 -1.62
N SER A 152 1.38 -11.26 -2.62
CA SER A 152 1.78 -10.65 -3.88
C SER A 152 0.91 -11.19 -5.01
N ILE A 153 0.40 -10.30 -5.86
CA ILE A 153 -0.39 -10.63 -7.05
C ILE A 153 0.26 -9.97 -8.25
N SER A 154 0.67 -10.78 -9.22
CA SER A 154 1.16 -10.29 -10.52
C SER A 154 -0.02 -10.06 -11.47
N LEU A 155 -0.07 -8.87 -12.06
CA LEU A 155 -1.06 -8.46 -13.04
C LEU A 155 -0.32 -8.19 -14.36
N GLU A 156 -0.70 -8.91 -15.41
CA GLU A 156 -0.17 -8.66 -16.75
C GLU A 156 -0.98 -7.54 -17.42
N VAL A 157 -0.29 -6.46 -17.79
CA VAL A 157 -0.84 -5.39 -18.61
C VAL A 157 -0.47 -5.71 -20.04
N VAL A 158 -1.48 -5.97 -20.88
CA VAL A 158 -1.34 -6.33 -22.30
C VAL A 158 -1.69 -5.18 -23.23
#